data_AF-A0A949J3B3-F1
#
_entry.id   AF-A0A949J3B3-F1
#
_cell.length_a   1.000
_cell.length_b   1.000
_cell.length_c   1.000
_cell.angle_alpha   90.00
_cell.angle_beta   90.00
_cell.angle_gamma   90.00
#
_symmetry.space_group_name_H-M   'P 1'
#
loop_
_entity.id
_entity.type
_entity.pdbx_description
1 polymer ?
#
loop_
_entity_poly.entity_id
_entity_poly.type
_entity_poly.pdbx_seq_one_letter_code
_entity_poly.pdbx_strand_id
1 'polypeptide(L)'
;SRCNFYFTSVHRDGDVVVSVSTSGASPSLAQWIRRRLEQTLPPGLGRVAATLRAERAALHARGESTERDWSARVAQLIQQEESR
;
A
#
# COMPACT_ATOMS: atom_id res chain seq x y z
N SER A 1 -8.99 -26.67 22.28
CA SER A 1 -7.90 -25.83 21.74
C SER A 1 -8.48 -24.81 20.76
N ARG A 2 -8.77 -23.59 21.23
CA ARG A 2 -9.20 -22.49 20.33
C ARG A 2 -7.95 -21.78 19.83
N CYS A 3 -7.51 -22.13 18.63
CA CYS A 3 -6.50 -21.34 17.92
C CYS A 3 -7.21 -20.07 17.45
N ASN A 4 -6.85 -18.90 18.00
CA ASN A 4 -7.45 -17.61 17.65
C ASN A 4 -6.67 -16.93 16.49
N PHE A 5 -5.99 -17.72 15.65
CA PHE A 5 -5.18 -17.21 14.56
C PHE A 5 -6.08 -16.98 13.34
N TYR A 6 -6.55 -15.75 13.19
CA TYR A 6 -7.29 -15.33 12.01
C TYR A 6 -6.29 -14.91 10.94
N PHE A 7 -6.15 -15.70 9.88
CA PHE A 7 -5.42 -15.27 8.70
C PHE A 7 -6.10 -14.02 8.12
N THR A 8 -5.40 -12.89 8.15
CA THR A 8 -5.86 -11.67 7.48
C THR A 8 -5.79 -11.87 5.97
N SER A 9 -6.73 -11.29 5.24
CA SER A 9 -6.68 -11.30 3.79
C SER A 9 -5.76 -10.17 3.34
N VAL A 10 -4.61 -10.50 2.74
CA VAL A 10 -3.56 -9.53 2.40
C VAL A 10 -3.39 -9.39 0.89
N HIS A 11 -3.39 -8.15 0.39
CA HIS A 11 -2.89 -7.77 -0.93
C HIS A 11 -1.50 -7.14 -0.79
N ARG A 12 -0.60 -7.42 -1.74
CA ARG A 12 0.75 -6.89 -1.79
C ARG A 12 1.12 -6.42 -3.19
N ASP A 13 1.67 -5.21 -3.28
CA ASP A 13 2.35 -4.68 -4.46
C ASP A 13 3.67 -4.03 -4.00
N GLY A 14 4.77 -4.77 -4.13
CA GLY A 14 6.07 -4.36 -3.59
C GLY A 14 6.00 -4.07 -2.09
N ASP A 15 6.42 -2.86 -1.71
CA ASP A 15 6.40 -2.36 -0.32
C ASP A 15 5.00 -1.93 0.16
N VAL A 16 3.98 -1.92 -0.72
CA VAL A 16 2.60 -1.55 -0.36
C VAL A 16 1.82 -2.80 0.03
N VAL A 17 1.25 -2.77 1.24
CA VAL A 17 0.49 -3.89 1.81
C VAL A 17 -0.88 -3.40 2.28
N VAL A 18 -1.93 -4.09 1.84
CA VAL A 18 -3.29 -3.87 2.32
C VAL A 18 -3.78 -5.14 3.01
N SER A 19 -4.11 -5.06 4.30
CA SER A 19 -4.62 -6.19 5.07
C SER A 19 -6.06 -5.94 5.52
N VAL A 20 -6.93 -6.92 5.31
CA VAL A 20 -8.32 -6.90 5.78
C VAL A 20 -8.51 -7.98 6.84
N SER A 21 -9.15 -7.61 7.95
CA SER A 21 -9.51 -8.51 9.05
C SER A 21 -10.95 -8.28 9.50
N THR A 22 -11.62 -9.34 9.91
CA THR A 22 -12.94 -9.29 10.56
C THR A 22 -12.88 -9.75 12.01
N SER A 23 -11.67 -9.80 12.60
CA SER A 23 -11.44 -10.27 13.99
C SER A 23 -12.06 -11.64 14.28
N GLY A 24 -12.13 -12.49 13.25
CA GLY A 24 -12.69 -13.83 13.33
C GLY A 24 -14.15 -14.00 13.02
N ALA A 25 -14.89 -12.91 12.79
CA ALA A 25 -16.31 -13.00 12.48
C ALA A 25 -16.57 -13.69 11.13
N SER A 26 -15.74 -13.44 10.11
CA SER A 26 -15.93 -14.04 8.78
C SER A 26 -14.67 -13.94 7.90
N PRO A 27 -13.96 -15.05 7.66
CA PRO A 27 -12.87 -15.10 6.69
C PRO A 27 -13.33 -14.78 5.26
N SER A 28 -14.53 -15.25 4.88
CA SER A 28 -15.08 -15.02 3.54
C SER A 28 -15.37 -13.54 3.28
N LEU A 29 -15.86 -12.80 4.28
CA LEU A 29 -16.06 -11.35 4.18
C LEU A 29 -14.73 -10.61 4.05
N ALA A 30 -13.72 -10.96 4.85
CA ALA A 30 -12.38 -10.37 4.74
C ALA A 30 -11.81 -10.54 3.32
N GLN A 31 -11.95 -11.73 2.74
CA GLN A 31 -11.52 -12.01 1.37
C GLN A 31 -12.31 -11.23 0.33
N TRP A 32 -13.63 -11.10 0.49
CA TRP A 32 -14.48 -10.35 -0.43
C TRP A 32 -14.08 -8.87 -0.47
N ILE A 33 -13.87 -8.24 0.70
CA ILE A 33 -13.42 -6.85 0.79
C ILE A 33 -12.03 -6.70 0.17
N ARG A 34 -11.07 -7.58 0.48
CA ARG A 34 -9.72 -7.52 -0.12
C ARG A 34 -9.81 -7.55 -1.65
N ARG A 35 -10.56 -8.49 -2.23
CA ARG A 35 -10.73 -8.58 -3.70
C ARG A 35 -11.33 -7.30 -4.29
N ARG A 36 -12.28 -6.68 -3.58
CA ARG A 36 -12.88 -5.41 -4.02
C ARG A 36 -11.86 -4.28 -3.98
N LEU A 37 -11.03 -4.21 -2.95
CA LEU A 37 -9.95 -3.23 -2.84
C LEU A 37 -8.90 -3.44 -3.93
N GLU A 38 -8.47 -4.67 -4.18
CA GLU A 38 -7.54 -5.01 -5.28
C GLU A 38 -8.02 -4.48 -6.64
N GLN A 39 -9.32 -4.55 -6.91
CA GLN A 39 -9.90 -4.03 -8.15
C GLN A 39 -9.97 -2.49 -8.22
N THR A 40 -9.83 -1.80 -7.08
CA THR A 40 -9.89 -0.33 -7.01
C THR A 40 -8.53 0.34 -6.86
N LEU A 41 -7.51 -0.40 -6.44
CA LEU A 41 -6.18 0.16 -6.27
C LEU A 41 -5.57 0.49 -7.64
N PRO A 42 -4.94 1.67 -7.80
CA PRO A 42 -4.19 1.97 -9.01
C PRO A 42 -3.09 0.93 -9.25
N PRO A 43 -2.73 0.64 -10.51
CA PRO A 43 -1.62 -0.24 -10.80
C PRO A 43 -0.27 0.39 -10.41
N GLY A 44 0.73 -0.43 -10.12
CA GLY A 44 2.12 0.02 -9.98
C GLY A 44 2.44 0.76 -8.68
N LEU A 45 1.61 0.62 -7.63
CA LEU A 45 1.85 1.22 -6.32
C LEU A 45 3.19 0.79 -5.70
N GLY A 46 3.66 -0.43 -5.99
CA GLY A 46 4.98 -0.89 -5.58
C GLY A 46 6.11 -0.04 -6.17
N ARG A 47 5.99 0.38 -7.44
CA ARG A 47 6.97 1.29 -8.09
C ARG A 47 6.86 2.71 -7.54
N VAL A 48 5.65 3.17 -7.26
CA VAL A 48 5.42 4.47 -6.60
C VAL A 48 6.13 4.50 -5.24
N ALA A 49 5.94 3.47 -4.42
CA ALA A 49 6.58 3.36 -3.11
C ALA A 49 8.11 3.32 -3.21
N ALA A 50 8.66 2.54 -4.15
CA ALA A 50 10.11 2.48 -4.38
C ALA A 50 10.70 3.85 -4.79
N THR A 51 10.00 4.59 -5.65
CA THR A 51 10.40 5.93 -6.09
C THR A 51 10.41 6.91 -4.91
N LEU A 52 9.32 6.95 -4.14
CA LEU A 52 9.23 7.82 -2.97
C LEU A 52 10.30 7.50 -1.91
N ARG A 53 10.62 6.22 -1.73
CA ARG A 53 11.71 5.79 -0.84
C ARG A 53 13.06 6.37 -1.29
N ALA A 54 13.36 6.30 -2.58
CA ALA A 54 14.59 6.84 -3.15
C ALA A 54 14.66 8.37 -3.01
N GLU A 55 13.57 9.08 -3.31
CA GLU A 55 13.48 10.53 -3.18
C GLU A 55 13.67 11.00 -1.73
N ARG A 56 13.03 10.32 -0.78
CA ARG A 56 13.22 10.57 0.65
C ARG A 56 14.66 10.35 1.09
N ALA A 57 15.29 9.26 0.63
CA ALA A 57 16.68 8.97 0.95
C ALA A 57 17.63 10.06 0.42
N ALA A 58 17.38 10.57 -0.78
CA ALA A 58 18.17 11.65 -1.38
C ALA A 58 18.02 12.99 -0.64
N LEU A 59 16.82 13.32 -0.15
CA LEU A 59 16.62 14.49 0.72
C LEU A 59 17.36 14.34 2.05
N HIS A 60 17.22 13.17 2.67
CA HIS A 60 17.87 12.89 3.95
C HIS A 60 19.40 12.98 3.85
N ALA A 61 19.99 12.44 2.77
CA ALA A 61 21.43 12.52 2.51
C ALA A 61 21.95 13.96 2.34
N ARG A 62 21.08 14.91 1.99
CA ARG A 62 21.38 16.35 1.88
C ARG A 62 21.13 17.12 3.18
N GLY A 63 20.72 16.44 4.26
CA GLY A 63 20.35 17.07 5.53
C GLY A 63 18.99 17.77 5.50
N GLU A 64 18.18 17.55 4.46
CA GLU A 64 16.84 18.14 4.34
C GLU A 64 15.80 17.31 5.10
N SER A 65 14.79 17.98 5.66
CA SER A 65 13.67 17.29 6.29
C SER A 65 12.82 16.54 5.26
N THR A 66 12.51 15.28 5.58
CA THR A 66 11.54 14.47 4.82
C THR A 66 10.12 14.58 5.36
N GLU A 67 9.92 15.28 6.48
CA GLU A 67 8.61 15.57 7.08
C GLU A 67 7.96 16.74 6.35
N ARG A 68 7.42 16.42 5.17
CA ARG A 68 6.69 17.33 4.30
C ARG A 68 5.46 16.63 3.77
N ASP A 69 4.53 17.40 3.21
CA ASP A 69 3.44 16.80 2.45
C ASP A 69 3.96 16.19 1.14
N TRP A 70 3.72 14.90 0.97
CA TRP A 70 4.07 14.11 -0.23
C TRP A 70 2.84 13.86 -1.12
N SER A 71 1.64 14.29 -0.73
CA SER A 71 0.37 13.98 -1.40
C SER A 71 0.39 14.31 -2.90
N ALA A 72 0.86 15.51 -3.26
CA ALA A 72 0.97 15.93 -4.65
C ALA A 72 1.93 15.05 -5.46
N ARG A 73 3.07 14.65 -4.85
CA ARG A 73 4.05 13.77 -5.50
C ARG A 73 3.51 12.35 -5.66
N VAL A 74 2.80 11.83 -4.67
CA VAL A 74 2.10 10.54 -4.72
C VAL A 74 1.09 10.54 -5.87
N ALA A 75 0.23 11.55 -5.96
CA ALA A 75 -0.78 11.67 -7.02
C ALA A 75 -0.14 11.72 -8.43
N GLN A 76 0.94 12.48 -8.57
CA GLN A 76 1.69 12.57 -9.83
C GLN A 76 2.27 11.20 -10.25
N LEU A 77 2.89 10.47 -9.32
CA LEU A 77 3.47 9.17 -9.61
C LEU A 77 2.39 8.13 -9.96
N ILE A 78 1.23 8.17 -9.30
CA ILE A 78 0.09 7.30 -9.64
C ILE A 78 -0.37 7.57 -11.08
N GLN A 79 -0.58 8.84 -11.45
CA GLN A 79 -0.98 9.20 -12.81
C GLN A 79 0.03 8.74 -13.87
N GLN A 80 1.32 8.76 -13.54
CA GLN A 80 2.38 8.26 -14.42
C GLN A 80 2.31 6.75 -14.61
N GLU A 81 1.98 5.98 -13.57
CA GLU A 81 1.82 4.53 -13.66
C GLU A 81 0.52 4.13 -14.38
N GLU A 82 -0.55 4.92 -14.27
CA GLU A 82 -1.81 4.70 -15.00
C GLU A 82 -1.69 5.01 -16.50
N SER A 83 -0.75 5.85 -16.89
CA SER A 83 -0.53 6.25 -18.29
C SER A 83 0.44 5.34 -19.06
N ARG A 84 0.93 4.26 -18.43
CA ARG A 84 1.86 3.27 -19.03
C ARG A 84 1.12 2.09 -19.62
#